data_AF-E7GET2-F1
#
_entry.id   AF-E7GET2-F1
#
_cell.length_a   1.000
_cell.length_b   1.000
_cell.length_c   1.000
_cell.angle_alpha   90.00
_cell.angle_beta   90.00
_cell.angle_gamma   90.00
#
_symmetry.space_group_name_H-M   'P 1'
#
loop_
_entity.id
_entity.type
_entity.pdbx_description
1 polymer ?
#
loop_
_entity_poly.entity_id
_entity_poly.type
_entity_poly.pdbx_seq_one_letter_code
_entity_poly.pdbx_strand_id
1 'polypeptide(L)'
;MEDMRNKVIFGGIYEANPSKICSSTDRINGYDQHYGLFVPVFNQKTGKVHMVDTYKIDMYCNYENAIKKLKQFSESGAYTISKAYSEYYYNTSPVLAESNFHLFTFLGNLEDYHEVSKRDYVEYEDADKINNIYLGFEWKYPSGSYLVKNGAKKSQLRILQGLNYLISGNCSFHTFWDLEEFEKNLKKYEESESVDEESISNFKKTLEKAKKYLELKEEYKRFCQELDSRSRKG
;
A
#
# COMPACT_ATOMS: atom_id res chain seq x y z
N MET A 1 -29.32 -25.05 -7.25
CA MET A 1 -28.01 -24.37 -7.28
C MET A 1 -28.15 -23.13 -6.43
N GLU A 2 -27.28 -22.98 -5.43
CA GLU A 2 -27.29 -21.79 -4.59
C GLU A 2 -26.83 -20.57 -5.42
N ASP A 3 -27.50 -19.44 -5.22
CA ASP A 3 -27.23 -18.22 -5.96
C ASP A 3 -25.98 -17.54 -5.40
N MET A 4 -24.89 -17.53 -6.17
CA MET A 4 -23.62 -16.95 -5.73
C MET A 4 -23.72 -15.46 -5.40
N ARG A 5 -24.76 -14.75 -5.88
CA ARG A 5 -25.03 -13.36 -5.50
C ARG A 5 -25.21 -13.18 -3.99
N ASN A 6 -25.71 -14.20 -3.29
CA ASN A 6 -25.97 -14.14 -1.85
C ASN A 6 -24.73 -14.43 -0.99
N LYS A 7 -23.63 -14.91 -1.60
CA LYS A 7 -22.38 -15.23 -0.88
C LYS A 7 -21.31 -14.15 -1.03
N VAL A 8 -21.54 -13.14 -1.84
CA VAL A 8 -20.58 -12.07 -2.13
C VAL A 8 -21.09 -10.70 -1.70
N ILE A 9 -20.15 -9.80 -1.42
CA ILE A 9 -20.43 -8.38 -1.16
C ILE A 9 -20.04 -7.61 -2.42
N PHE A 10 -21.04 -7.14 -3.16
CA PHE A 10 -20.80 -6.32 -4.35
C PHE A 10 -20.11 -5.00 -3.98
N GLY A 11 -19.02 -4.69 -4.68
CA GLY A 11 -18.14 -3.57 -4.36
C GLY A 11 -17.07 -3.87 -3.30
N GLY A 12 -17.08 -5.08 -2.74
CA GLY A 12 -16.08 -5.60 -1.82
C GLY A 12 -14.77 -5.99 -2.49
N ILE A 13 -13.68 -5.90 -1.73
CA ILE A 13 -12.33 -6.26 -2.14
C ILE A 13 -12.04 -7.68 -1.67
N TYR A 14 -11.60 -8.54 -2.60
CA TYR A 14 -11.22 -9.91 -2.31
C TYR A 14 -9.77 -10.15 -2.70
N GLU A 15 -9.05 -10.93 -1.90
CA GLU A 15 -7.73 -11.44 -2.24
C GLU A 15 -7.84 -12.90 -2.67
N ALA A 16 -7.23 -13.20 -3.81
CA ALA A 16 -7.06 -14.56 -4.28
C ALA A 16 -5.83 -15.17 -3.61
N ASN A 17 -5.91 -16.41 -3.10
CA ASN A 17 -4.68 -17.12 -2.76
C ASN A 17 -3.91 -17.46 -4.05
N PRO A 18 -2.75 -16.82 -4.33
CA PRO A 18 -2.07 -16.97 -5.62
C PRO A 18 -1.61 -18.42 -5.86
N SER A 19 -1.29 -19.14 -4.78
CA SER A 19 -0.86 -20.53 -4.81
C SER A 19 -2.00 -21.52 -5.10
N LYS A 20 -3.26 -21.10 -4.96
CA LYS A 20 -4.44 -21.98 -5.13
C LYS A 20 -5.31 -21.63 -6.32
N ILE A 21 -5.20 -20.40 -6.84
CA ILE A 21 -5.93 -19.96 -8.04
C ILE A 21 -5.10 -20.19 -9.32
N CYS A 22 -3.78 -20.35 -9.19
CA CYS A 22 -2.86 -20.48 -10.32
C CYS A 22 -1.94 -21.71 -10.17
N SER A 23 -2.38 -22.89 -10.64
CA SER A 23 -1.52 -24.06 -10.83
C SER A 23 -1.33 -24.44 -12.31
N SER A 24 -1.93 -23.73 -13.26
CA SER A 24 -1.68 -23.97 -14.68
C SER A 24 -0.82 -22.86 -15.27
N THR A 25 0.10 -23.34 -16.09
CA THR A 25 0.92 -22.72 -17.13
C THR A 25 0.30 -21.56 -17.94
N ASP A 26 -0.86 -21.01 -17.63
CA ASP A 26 -1.58 -19.98 -18.40
C ASP A 26 -1.32 -18.54 -17.90
N ARG A 27 -0.10 -18.26 -17.43
CA ARG A 27 0.55 -16.95 -17.72
C ARG A 27 0.90 -16.82 -19.22
N ILE A 28 0.24 -17.62 -20.06
CA ILE A 28 0.40 -17.65 -21.51
C ILE A 28 -0.36 -16.44 -22.06
N ASN A 29 0.43 -15.52 -22.61
CA ASN A 29 0.05 -14.42 -23.49
C ASN A 29 -0.46 -13.13 -22.83
N GLY A 30 0.38 -12.46 -22.03
CA GLY A 30 0.43 -10.98 -22.03
C GLY A 30 -0.86 -10.24 -21.68
N TYR A 31 -1.68 -10.83 -20.82
CA TYR A 31 -3.07 -10.44 -20.65
C TYR A 31 -3.39 -10.17 -19.16
N ASP A 32 -2.94 -8.99 -18.72
CA ASP A 32 -3.48 -8.06 -17.70
C ASP A 32 -4.13 -8.54 -16.37
N GLN A 33 -3.86 -9.75 -15.87
CA GLN A 33 -4.08 -10.10 -14.46
C GLN A 33 -2.84 -9.74 -13.63
N HIS A 34 -2.83 -8.53 -13.06
CA HIS A 34 -1.60 -7.91 -12.54
C HIS A 34 -1.52 -7.82 -11.01
N TYR A 35 -2.63 -7.94 -10.28
CA TYR A 35 -2.69 -7.30 -8.95
C TYR A 35 -3.13 -8.21 -7.79
N GLY A 36 -3.75 -9.36 -8.06
CA GLY A 36 -4.13 -10.34 -7.02
C GLY A 36 -5.34 -9.92 -6.18
N LEU A 37 -6.04 -8.86 -6.60
CA LEU A 37 -7.23 -8.30 -5.93
C LEU A 37 -8.43 -8.35 -6.86
N PHE A 38 -9.52 -8.90 -6.36
CA PHE A 38 -10.69 -9.27 -7.13
C PHE A 38 -11.95 -8.56 -6.64
N VAL A 39 -12.83 -8.23 -7.58
CA VAL A 39 -14.15 -7.65 -7.31
C VAL A 39 -15.23 -8.57 -7.88
N PRO A 40 -16.27 -8.91 -7.10
CA PRO A 40 -17.40 -9.68 -7.60
C PRO A 40 -18.27 -8.81 -8.52
N VAL A 41 -18.60 -9.35 -9.68
CA VAL A 41 -19.43 -8.69 -10.70
C VAL A 41 -20.53 -9.62 -11.17
N PHE A 42 -21.78 -9.18 -11.11
CA PHE A 42 -22.91 -9.94 -11.64
C PHE A 42 -23.13 -9.63 -13.12
N ASN A 43 -23.01 -10.66 -13.96
CA ASN A 43 -23.32 -10.58 -15.38
C ASN A 43 -24.80 -10.92 -15.60
N GLN A 44 -25.62 -9.90 -15.85
CA GLN A 44 -27.05 -10.06 -16.08
C GLN A 44 -27.40 -10.91 -17.31
N LYS A 45 -26.54 -10.94 -18.35
CA LYS A 45 -26.77 -11.73 -19.56
C LYS A 45 -26.63 -13.23 -19.30
N THR A 46 -25.64 -13.61 -18.49
CA THR A 46 -25.33 -15.02 -18.21
C THR A 46 -25.91 -15.52 -16.88
N GLY A 47 -26.36 -14.60 -16.02
CA GLY A 47 -26.82 -14.90 -14.66
C GLY A 47 -25.69 -15.36 -13.73
N LYS A 48 -24.43 -15.08 -14.05
CA LYS A 48 -23.25 -15.56 -13.31
C LYS A 48 -22.52 -14.43 -12.59
N VAL A 49 -21.88 -14.75 -11.47
CA VAL A 49 -20.95 -13.86 -10.79
C VAL A 49 -19.53 -14.16 -11.26
N HIS A 50 -18.79 -13.13 -11.68
CA HIS A 50 -17.38 -13.21 -12.06
C HIS A 50 -16.54 -12.51 -11.01
N MET A 51 -15.34 -13.04 -10.72
CA MET A 51 -14.34 -12.36 -9.88
C MET A 51 -13.34 -11.67 -10.80
N VAL A 52 -13.41 -10.34 -10.90
CA VAL A 52 -12.61 -9.55 -11.84
C VAL A 52 -11.36 -9.00 -11.14
N ASP A 53 -10.17 -9.30 -11.68
CA ASP A 53 -8.85 -8.88 -11.15
C ASP A 53 -8.50 -7.41 -11.51
N THR A 54 -9.43 -6.48 -11.25
CA THR A 54 -9.13 -5.05 -11.35
C THR A 54 -10.15 -4.17 -10.63
N TYR A 55 -9.63 -3.12 -9.99
CA TYR A 55 -10.41 -2.02 -9.40
C TYR A 55 -10.55 -0.80 -10.33
N LYS A 56 -10.36 -0.95 -11.64
CA LYS A 56 -10.49 0.13 -12.63
C LYS A 56 -11.97 0.50 -12.85
N ILE A 57 -12.53 1.27 -11.92
CA ILE A 57 -13.95 1.66 -11.88
C ILE A 57 -14.29 2.69 -12.96
N ASP A 58 -13.45 3.70 -13.15
CA ASP A 58 -13.60 4.71 -14.21
C ASP A 58 -12.26 5.40 -14.47
N MET A 59 -12.02 5.75 -15.74
CA MET A 59 -10.86 6.50 -16.22
C MET A 59 -10.62 7.83 -15.47
N TYR A 60 -11.68 8.43 -14.91
CA TYR A 60 -11.65 9.75 -14.26
C TYR A 60 -12.09 9.74 -12.78
N CYS A 61 -12.10 8.57 -12.12
CA CYS A 61 -12.48 8.51 -10.71
C CYS A 61 -11.31 8.92 -9.78
N ASN A 62 -11.62 9.76 -8.79
CA ASN A 62 -10.84 9.87 -7.57
C ASN A 62 -11.43 8.93 -6.50
N TYR A 63 -10.77 8.80 -5.35
CA TYR A 63 -11.18 7.88 -4.28
C TYR A 63 -12.65 8.08 -3.84
N GLU A 64 -13.06 9.31 -3.56
CA GLU A 64 -14.44 9.62 -3.15
C GLU A 64 -15.48 9.28 -4.22
N ASN A 65 -15.19 9.57 -5.49
CA ASN A 65 -16.08 9.25 -6.60
C ASN A 65 -16.13 7.75 -6.87
N ALA A 66 -15.02 7.03 -6.63
CA ALA A 66 -14.98 5.57 -6.73
C ALA A 66 -15.90 4.94 -5.68
N ILE A 67 -15.85 5.40 -4.43
CA ILE A 67 -16.77 4.97 -3.37
C ILE A 67 -18.23 5.23 -3.77
N LYS A 68 -18.57 6.44 -4.24
CA LYS A 68 -19.94 6.78 -4.65
C LYS A 68 -20.46 5.86 -5.76
N LYS A 69 -19.62 5.54 -6.74
CA LYS A 69 -19.97 4.59 -7.81
C LYS A 69 -20.15 3.17 -7.28
N LEU A 70 -19.26 2.70 -6.40
CA LEU A 70 -19.39 1.38 -5.76
C LEU A 70 -20.69 1.24 -4.98
N LYS A 71 -21.12 2.27 -4.24
CA LYS A 71 -22.44 2.28 -3.58
C LYS A 71 -23.58 2.09 -4.56
N GLN A 72 -23.62 2.93 -5.60
CA GLN A 72 -24.62 2.83 -6.66
C GLN A 72 -24.64 1.43 -7.30
N PHE A 73 -23.48 0.78 -7.44
CA PHE A 73 -23.39 -0.58 -7.96
C PHE A 73 -23.89 -1.64 -6.97
N SER A 74 -23.54 -1.52 -5.69
CA SER A 74 -24.01 -2.44 -4.64
C SER A 74 -25.54 -2.45 -4.53
N GLU A 75 -26.17 -1.30 -4.81
CA GLU A 75 -27.63 -1.12 -4.77
C GLU A 75 -28.33 -1.59 -6.06
N SER A 76 -27.67 -1.48 -7.21
CA SER A 76 -28.27 -1.80 -8.53
C SER A 76 -27.90 -3.18 -9.09
N GLY A 77 -26.89 -3.84 -8.52
CA GLY A 77 -26.41 -5.16 -8.95
C GLY A 77 -25.82 -5.19 -10.37
N ALA A 78 -25.58 -4.03 -10.98
CA ALA A 78 -25.08 -3.88 -12.33
C ALA A 78 -23.74 -3.16 -12.30
N TYR A 79 -22.64 -3.91 -12.30
CA TYR A 79 -21.33 -3.32 -12.50
C TYR A 79 -21.15 -3.07 -14.00
N THR A 80 -21.49 -1.86 -14.43
CA THR A 80 -20.98 -1.35 -15.69
C THR A 80 -19.63 -0.75 -15.37
N ILE A 81 -18.54 -1.52 -15.58
CA ILE A 81 -17.29 -0.83 -15.94
C ILE A 81 -17.66 -0.11 -17.24
N SER A 82 -18.02 1.18 -17.14
CA SER A 82 -18.51 1.98 -18.28
C SER A 82 -17.48 2.06 -19.41
N LYS A 83 -16.25 1.61 -19.12
CA LYS A 83 -15.16 1.35 -20.07
C LYS A 83 -14.35 0.10 -19.73
N ALA A 84 -14.97 -1.02 -19.33
CA ALA A 84 -14.32 -2.30 -19.62
C ALA A 84 -14.50 -2.46 -21.12
N TYR A 85 -13.58 -1.85 -21.85
CA TYR A 85 -13.36 -2.26 -23.22
C TYR A 85 -13.19 -3.77 -23.18
N SER A 86 -14.14 -4.45 -23.78
CA SER A 86 -14.19 -5.86 -24.13
C SER A 86 -14.58 -6.87 -23.05
N GLU A 87 -15.45 -7.76 -23.50
CA GLU A 87 -15.75 -9.11 -23.01
C GLU A 87 -14.51 -9.90 -22.54
N TYR A 88 -13.33 -9.50 -23.00
CA TYR A 88 -12.01 -9.94 -22.58
C TYR A 88 -11.83 -10.06 -21.05
N TYR A 89 -12.18 -9.04 -20.24
CA TYR A 89 -12.02 -9.13 -18.78
C TYR A 89 -12.97 -10.16 -18.16
N TYR A 90 -14.18 -10.32 -18.70
CA TYR A 90 -15.13 -11.34 -18.25
C TYR A 90 -14.73 -12.75 -18.67
N ASN A 91 -14.11 -12.88 -19.85
CA ASN A 91 -13.70 -14.16 -20.43
C ASN A 91 -12.46 -14.75 -19.75
N THR A 92 -11.60 -13.89 -19.18
CA THR A 92 -10.40 -14.33 -18.44
C THR A 92 -10.61 -14.35 -16.92
N SER A 93 -11.72 -13.81 -16.43
CA SER A 93 -12.06 -13.81 -15.00
C SER A 93 -12.76 -15.10 -14.57
N PRO A 94 -12.37 -15.71 -13.43
CA PRO A 94 -13.03 -16.91 -12.93
C PRO A 94 -14.51 -16.64 -12.63
N VAL A 95 -15.36 -17.53 -13.15
CA VAL A 95 -16.77 -17.62 -12.77
C VAL A 95 -16.84 -18.21 -11.36
N LEU A 96 -17.51 -17.50 -10.47
CA LEU A 96 -17.66 -17.93 -9.09
C LEU A 96 -18.68 -19.07 -8.99
N ALA A 97 -18.29 -20.11 -8.26
CA ALA A 97 -19.10 -21.27 -7.92
C ALA A 97 -18.77 -21.72 -6.51
N GLU A 98 -19.60 -22.56 -5.91
CA GLU A 98 -19.34 -23.08 -4.55
C GLU A 98 -18.00 -23.80 -4.45
N SER A 99 -17.61 -24.50 -5.51
CA SER A 99 -16.36 -25.25 -5.58
C SER A 99 -15.11 -24.38 -5.59
N ASN A 100 -15.21 -23.07 -5.88
CA ASN A 100 -14.04 -22.18 -5.95
C ASN A 100 -14.16 -20.92 -5.09
N PHE A 101 -15.31 -20.65 -4.48
CA PHE A 101 -15.51 -19.47 -3.62
C PHE A 101 -14.50 -19.41 -2.47
N HIS A 102 -14.17 -20.56 -1.88
CA HIS A 102 -13.19 -20.69 -0.79
C HIS A 102 -11.76 -20.26 -1.16
N LEU A 103 -11.48 -20.00 -2.45
CA LEU A 103 -10.20 -19.50 -2.92
C LEU A 103 -10.04 -17.99 -2.79
N PHE A 104 -11.14 -17.27 -2.53
CA PHE A 104 -11.20 -15.82 -2.40
C PHE A 104 -11.46 -15.43 -0.95
N THR A 105 -10.58 -14.60 -0.39
CA THR A 105 -10.69 -14.06 0.97
C THR A 105 -11.23 -12.65 0.90
N PHE A 106 -12.34 -12.37 1.58
CA PHE A 106 -12.86 -11.01 1.68
C PHE A 106 -11.94 -10.16 2.57
N LEU A 107 -11.46 -9.03 2.07
CA LEU A 107 -10.60 -8.10 2.80
C LEU A 107 -11.38 -6.94 3.44
N GLY A 108 -12.43 -6.46 2.78
CA GLY A 108 -13.22 -5.31 3.22
C GLY A 108 -13.89 -4.56 2.07
N ASN A 109 -14.65 -3.52 2.39
CA ASN A 109 -15.16 -2.58 1.39
C ASN A 109 -14.19 -1.43 1.21
N LEU A 110 -14.20 -0.78 0.04
CA LEU A 110 -13.33 0.39 -0.17
C LEU A 110 -13.60 1.50 0.87
N GLU A 111 -14.82 1.63 1.35
CA GLU A 111 -15.25 2.59 2.39
C GLU A 111 -14.66 2.37 3.77
N ASP A 112 -14.20 1.14 4.05
CA ASP A 112 -13.59 0.80 5.32
C ASP A 112 -12.15 1.35 5.42
N TYR A 113 -11.69 2.05 4.37
CA TYR A 113 -10.34 2.59 4.25
C TYR A 113 -10.37 4.10 3.99
N HIS A 114 -9.19 4.70 4.00
CA HIS A 114 -8.92 6.03 3.49
C HIS A 114 -7.57 6.05 2.76
N GLU A 115 -7.43 6.95 1.80
CA GLU A 115 -6.17 7.13 1.06
C GLU A 115 -5.15 7.92 1.89
N VAL A 116 -3.91 7.42 1.91
CA VAL A 116 -2.78 8.06 2.59
C VAL A 116 -1.61 8.26 1.63
N SER A 117 -0.62 9.06 2.04
CA SER A 117 0.63 9.18 1.28
C SER A 117 1.45 7.88 1.36
N LYS A 118 2.31 7.60 0.38
CA LYS A 118 3.26 6.47 0.45
C LYS A 118 4.12 6.51 1.73
N ARG A 119 4.46 7.71 2.21
CA ARG A 119 5.25 7.91 3.43
C ARG A 119 4.46 7.49 4.67
N ASP A 120 3.20 7.91 4.79
CA ASP A 120 2.36 7.51 5.91
C ASP A 120 2.02 6.02 5.85
N TYR A 121 1.82 5.47 4.66
CA TYR A 121 1.46 4.07 4.45
C TYR A 121 2.45 3.09 5.09
N VAL A 122 3.75 3.37 5.04
CA VAL A 122 4.76 2.46 5.61
C VAL A 122 4.71 2.40 7.13
N GLU A 123 4.07 3.37 7.80
CA GLU A 123 4.00 3.49 9.25
C GLU A 123 2.86 2.68 9.90
N TYR A 124 1.96 2.08 9.12
CA TYR A 124 0.87 1.21 9.64
C TYR A 124 1.29 -0.26 9.71
N GLU A 125 0.45 -1.13 10.29
CA GLU A 125 0.64 -2.58 10.19
C GLU A 125 0.16 -3.15 8.86
N ASP A 126 0.79 -4.23 8.39
CA ASP A 126 0.46 -4.79 7.07
C ASP A 126 -0.99 -5.34 7.01
N ALA A 127 -1.54 -5.79 8.15
CA ALA A 127 -2.93 -6.24 8.26
C ALA A 127 -3.98 -5.11 8.11
N ASP A 128 -3.55 -3.85 8.25
CA ASP A 128 -4.41 -2.66 8.14
C ASP A 128 -4.27 -1.97 6.78
N LYS A 129 -3.39 -2.48 5.93
CA LYS A 129 -3.03 -1.88 4.66
C LYS A 129 -3.60 -2.65 3.48
N ILE A 130 -3.87 -1.93 2.42
CA ILE A 130 -4.07 -2.51 1.09
C ILE A 130 -3.49 -1.58 0.02
N ASN A 131 -2.89 -2.16 -1.01
CA ASN A 131 -2.30 -1.44 -2.15
C ASN A 131 -2.80 -2.07 -3.46
N ASN A 132 -2.28 -1.60 -4.61
CA ASN A 132 -2.66 -2.06 -5.94
C ASN A 132 -4.14 -1.81 -6.30
N ILE A 133 -4.78 -0.84 -5.63
CA ILE A 133 -6.13 -0.38 -6.01
C ILE A 133 -5.98 0.81 -6.95
N TYR A 134 -6.31 0.62 -8.23
CA TYR A 134 -6.20 1.65 -9.27
C TYR A 134 -7.55 2.32 -9.52
N LEU A 135 -7.75 3.49 -8.90
CA LEU A 135 -9.05 4.18 -8.89
C LEU A 135 -9.26 5.13 -10.07
N GLY A 136 -8.21 5.43 -10.85
CA GLY A 136 -8.23 6.35 -12.01
C GLY A 136 -6.98 6.22 -12.88
N PHE A 137 -6.76 7.17 -13.80
CA PHE A 137 -5.60 7.17 -14.71
C PHE A 137 -4.27 6.92 -13.97
N GLU A 138 -3.48 5.99 -14.51
CA GLU A 138 -2.27 5.33 -14.01
C GLU A 138 -1.05 6.26 -13.76
N TRP A 139 -1.30 7.54 -13.49
CA TRP A 139 -0.28 8.59 -13.41
C TRP A 139 0.04 9.05 -11.99
N LYS A 140 -0.83 8.75 -11.00
CA LYS A 140 -0.57 9.20 -9.61
C LYS A 140 0.44 8.32 -8.87
N TYR A 141 0.41 7.00 -9.07
CA TYR A 141 1.35 6.07 -8.41
C TYR A 141 1.57 4.79 -9.26
N PRO A 142 2.83 4.35 -9.49
CA PRO A 142 3.11 3.11 -10.22
C PRO A 142 2.57 1.84 -9.53
N SER A 143 2.12 1.93 -8.27
CA SER A 143 1.61 0.82 -7.46
C SER A 143 0.16 1.01 -6.98
N GLY A 144 -0.61 1.89 -7.63
CA GLY A 144 -1.99 2.22 -7.24
C GLY A 144 -2.09 3.08 -5.98
N SER A 145 -3.31 3.28 -5.48
CA SER A 145 -3.58 4.03 -4.24
C SER A 145 -3.08 3.28 -3.01
N TYR A 146 -2.57 4.03 -2.03
CA TYR A 146 -2.14 3.51 -0.73
C TYR A 146 -3.28 3.69 0.27
N LEU A 147 -3.91 2.60 0.68
CA LEU A 147 -5.12 2.65 1.51
C LEU A 147 -4.90 1.99 2.86
N VAL A 148 -5.45 2.61 3.90
CA VAL A 148 -5.33 2.15 5.29
C VAL A 148 -6.72 2.07 5.91
N LYS A 149 -6.98 1.04 6.71
CA LYS A 149 -8.26 0.86 7.41
C LYS A 149 -8.60 2.08 8.28
N ASN A 150 -9.87 2.43 8.32
CA ASN A 150 -10.36 3.52 9.15
C ASN A 150 -10.15 3.18 10.63
N GLY A 151 -9.56 4.11 11.36
CA GLY A 151 -9.21 3.93 12.78
C GLY A 151 -7.94 3.10 13.03
N ALA A 152 -7.24 2.62 11.99
CA ALA A 152 -5.95 1.98 12.15
C ALA A 152 -4.97 2.95 12.83
N LYS A 153 -4.14 2.42 13.73
CA LYS A 153 -3.11 3.21 14.41
C LYS A 153 -1.77 2.97 13.76
N LYS A 154 -0.97 4.04 13.67
CA LYS A 154 0.42 3.91 13.25
C LYS A 154 1.16 2.99 14.24
N SER A 155 1.96 2.10 13.69
CA SER A 155 2.81 1.21 14.45
C SER A 155 4.12 1.89 14.76
N GLN A 156 4.48 1.89 16.04
CA GLN A 156 5.69 2.53 16.49
C GLN A 156 6.95 1.87 15.91
N LEU A 157 6.95 0.54 15.81
CA LEU A 157 8.02 -0.20 15.15
C LEU A 157 8.15 0.22 13.70
N ARG A 158 7.03 0.35 12.97
CA ARG A 158 7.02 0.73 11.55
C ARG A 158 7.48 2.16 11.32
N ILE A 159 7.11 3.09 12.20
CA ILE A 159 7.65 4.45 12.21
C ILE A 159 9.18 4.41 12.32
N LEU A 160 9.70 3.64 13.28
CA LEU A 160 11.15 3.53 13.47
C LEU A 160 11.85 2.86 12.29
N GLN A 161 11.26 1.81 11.70
CA GLN A 161 11.79 1.16 10.50
C GLN A 161 11.85 2.13 9.32
N GLY A 162 10.81 2.95 9.12
CA GLY A 162 10.79 4.01 8.10
C GLY A 162 11.89 5.06 8.31
N LEU A 163 12.04 5.55 9.55
CA LEU A 163 13.10 6.50 9.91
C LEU A 163 14.50 5.89 9.72
N ASN A 164 14.69 4.64 10.12
CA ASN A 164 15.96 3.92 9.95
C ASN A 164 16.32 3.72 8.48
N TYR A 165 15.35 3.35 7.64
CA TYR A 165 15.55 3.26 6.20
C TYR A 165 15.98 4.61 5.62
N LEU A 166 15.28 5.70 5.95
CA LEU A 166 15.63 7.05 5.49
C LEU A 166 17.04 7.46 5.92
N ILE A 167 17.42 7.21 7.18
CA ILE A 167 18.75 7.56 7.68
C ILE A 167 19.82 6.69 7.02
N SER A 168 19.60 5.38 6.95
CA SER A 168 20.56 4.42 6.36
C SER A 168 20.81 4.66 4.86
N GLY A 169 19.78 5.03 4.10
CA GLY A 169 19.87 5.37 2.68
C GLY A 169 20.44 6.76 2.41
N ASN A 170 20.21 7.73 3.30
CA ASN A 170 20.65 9.13 3.17
C ASN A 170 21.91 9.47 3.99
N CYS A 171 22.60 8.50 4.58
CA CYS A 171 23.93 8.73 5.17
C CYS A 171 24.96 9.28 4.15
N SER A 172 24.60 9.40 2.88
CA SER A 172 25.34 10.10 1.82
C SER A 172 24.88 11.53 1.52
N PHE A 173 23.67 12.00 1.88
CA PHE A 173 23.16 13.34 1.47
C PHE A 173 22.23 14.06 2.47
N HIS A 174 22.73 15.18 3.00
CA HIS A 174 22.07 16.45 3.40
C HIS A 174 20.75 16.53 4.18
N THR A 175 20.12 15.46 4.64
CA THR A 175 18.78 15.59 5.24
C THR A 175 18.55 14.72 6.47
N PHE A 176 19.23 15.05 7.57
CA PHE A 176 18.79 14.66 8.93
C PHE A 176 17.76 15.68 9.39
N TRP A 177 16.49 15.48 9.03
CA TRP A 177 15.46 16.49 9.33
C TRP A 177 15.05 16.56 10.80
N ASP A 178 15.26 15.52 11.62
CA ASP A 178 15.05 15.63 13.06
C ASP A 178 15.68 14.46 13.84
N LEU A 179 16.92 14.64 14.33
CA LEU A 179 17.59 13.62 15.18
C LEU A 179 16.87 13.48 16.53
N GLU A 180 16.34 14.58 17.07
CA GLU A 180 15.64 14.60 18.36
C GLU A 180 14.33 13.81 18.28
N GLU A 181 13.60 13.93 17.18
CA GLU A 181 12.39 13.13 16.94
C GLU A 181 12.72 11.62 16.86
N PHE A 182 13.82 11.25 16.20
CA PHE A 182 14.26 9.85 16.12
C PHE A 182 14.63 9.29 17.50
N GLU A 183 15.39 10.03 18.31
CA GLU A 183 15.72 9.64 19.68
C GLU A 183 14.47 9.49 20.56
N LYS A 184 13.54 10.44 20.47
CA LYS A 184 12.28 10.41 21.23
C LYS A 184 11.42 9.20 20.85
N ASN A 185 11.33 8.88 19.56
CA ASN A 185 10.57 7.74 19.07
C ASN A 185 11.22 6.41 19.44
N LEU A 186 12.56 6.33 19.41
CA LEU A 186 13.32 5.15 19.82
C LEU A 186 13.07 4.87 21.31
N LYS A 187 13.20 5.89 22.17
CA LYS A 187 12.97 5.75 23.61
C LYS A 187 11.57 5.23 23.93
N LYS A 188 10.55 5.81 23.30
CA LYS A 188 9.17 5.33 23.48
C LYS A 188 9.00 3.87 23.05
N TYR A 189 9.81 3.36 22.11
CA TYR A 189 9.66 1.99 21.59
C TYR A 189 10.35 0.98 22.50
N GLU A 190 11.51 1.36 23.05
CA GLU A 190 12.17 0.64 24.14
C GLU A 190 11.24 0.47 25.36
N GLU A 191 10.33 1.42 25.58
CA GLU A 191 9.32 1.41 26.65
C GLU A 191 8.03 0.65 26.28
N SER A 192 7.90 0.13 25.05
CA SER A 192 6.68 -0.56 24.58
C SER A 192 6.69 -2.07 24.90
N GLU A 193 5.52 -2.72 24.96
CA GLU A 193 5.42 -4.16 25.21
C GLU A 193 5.84 -5.04 24.00
N SER A 194 5.94 -4.44 22.81
CA SER A 194 6.20 -5.14 21.54
C SER A 194 7.63 -4.92 21.04
N VAL A 195 8.61 -5.04 21.94
CA VAL A 195 10.03 -4.81 21.66
C VAL A 195 10.62 -5.97 20.84
N ASP A 196 11.21 -5.64 19.70
CA ASP A 196 12.11 -6.50 18.94
C ASP A 196 13.57 -6.07 19.18
N GLU A 197 14.33 -6.91 19.87
CA GLU A 197 15.72 -6.62 20.27
C GLU A 197 16.64 -6.39 19.07
N GLU A 198 16.43 -7.12 17.97
CA GLU A 198 17.21 -6.97 16.75
C GLU A 198 16.96 -5.61 16.09
N SER A 199 15.70 -5.20 15.95
CA SER A 199 15.33 -3.88 15.46
C SER A 199 15.90 -2.77 16.33
N ILE A 200 15.83 -2.88 17.67
CA ILE A 200 16.43 -1.88 18.58
C ILE A 200 17.94 -1.76 18.37
N SER A 201 18.65 -2.89 18.29
CA SER A 201 20.09 -2.90 18.05
C SER A 201 20.45 -2.18 16.74
N ASN A 202 19.67 -2.43 15.69
CA ASN A 202 19.86 -1.77 14.40
C ASN A 202 19.56 -0.25 14.48
N PHE A 203 18.48 0.16 15.16
CA PHE A 203 18.18 1.58 15.36
C PHE A 203 19.26 2.32 16.13
N LYS A 204 19.80 1.71 17.20
CA LYS A 204 20.92 2.29 17.98
C LYS A 204 22.17 2.49 17.14
N LYS A 205 22.56 1.49 16.34
CA LYS A 205 23.70 1.61 15.41
C LYS A 205 23.50 2.74 14.40
N THR A 206 22.28 2.92 13.91
CA THR A 206 21.94 4.02 13.00
C THR A 206 22.00 5.38 13.69
N LEU A 207 21.51 5.48 14.93
CA LEU A 207 21.61 6.70 15.74
C LEU A 207 23.07 7.11 15.98
N GLU A 208 23.93 6.15 16.33
CA GLU A 208 25.36 6.41 16.54
C GLU A 208 26.05 6.92 15.26
N LYS A 209 25.75 6.31 14.11
CA LYS A 209 26.26 6.77 12.82
C LYS A 209 25.79 8.20 12.49
N ALA A 210 24.52 8.50 12.75
CA ALA A 210 23.96 9.83 12.52
C ALA A 210 24.64 10.90 13.40
N LYS A 211 24.84 10.62 14.70
CA LYS A 211 25.54 11.52 15.63
C LYS A 211 26.97 11.81 15.17
N LYS A 212 27.73 10.76 14.84
CA LYS A 212 29.12 10.88 14.38
C LYS A 212 29.24 11.72 13.10
N TYR A 213 28.29 11.60 12.18
CA TYR A 213 28.27 12.44 10.98
C TYR A 213 28.07 13.93 11.30
N LEU A 214 27.14 14.25 12.20
CA LEU A 214 26.88 15.64 12.60
C LEU A 214 28.09 16.28 13.27
N GLU A 215 28.80 15.53 14.12
CA GLU A 215 30.05 15.96 14.74
C GLU A 215 31.11 16.33 13.68
N LEU A 216 31.37 15.42 12.73
CA LEU A 216 32.34 15.63 11.65
C LEU A 216 31.96 16.82 10.76
N LYS A 217 30.67 17.04 10.51
CA LYS A 217 30.18 18.18 9.74
C LYS A 217 30.47 19.52 10.43
N GLU A 218 30.26 19.60 11.74
CA GLU A 218 30.58 20.80 12.52
C GLU A 218 32.09 21.03 12.67
N GLU A 219 32.89 19.96 12.76
CA GLU A 219 34.36 20.07 12.69
C GLU A 219 34.84 20.61 11.34
N TYR A 220 34.31 20.08 10.24
CA TYR A 220 34.63 20.56 8.89
C TYR A 220 34.26 22.04 8.71
N LYS A 221 33.08 22.44 9.20
CA LYS A 221 32.63 23.84 9.18
C LYS A 221 33.58 24.76 9.96
N ARG A 222 34.03 24.34 11.15
CA ARG A 222 35.03 25.07 11.95
C ARG A 222 36.35 25.20 11.19
N PHE A 223 36.83 24.12 10.59
CA PHE A 223 38.04 24.12 9.78
C PHE A 223 37.96 25.11 8.60
N CYS A 224 36.85 25.14 7.86
CA CYS A 224 36.64 26.12 6.79
C CYS A 224 36.64 27.57 7.31
N GLN A 225 36.00 27.84 8.46
CA GLN A 225 36.01 29.17 9.08
C GLN A 225 37.41 29.62 9.49
N GLU A 226 38.22 28.70 10.02
CA GLU A 226 39.61 28.97 10.37
C GLU A 226 40.46 29.32 9.14
N LEU A 227 40.29 28.60 8.03
CA LEU A 227 40.98 28.89 6.78
C LEU A 227 40.63 30.29 6.25
N ASP A 228 39.35 30.65 6.24
CA ASP A 228 38.88 31.98 5.80
C ASP A 228 39.37 33.11 6.73
N SER A 229 39.50 32.83 8.02
CA SER A 229 40.02 33.83 8.98
C SER A 229 41.51 34.11 8.80
N ARG A 230 42.29 33.11 8.33
CA ARG A 230 43.72 33.22 8.06
C ARG A 230 43.99 33.91 6.73
N SER A 231 43.15 33.67 5.71
CA SER A 231 43.30 34.31 4.40
C SER A 231 42.99 35.82 4.42
N ARG A 232 42.20 36.30 5.38
CA ARG A 232 41.88 37.73 5.56
C ARG A 232 42.89 38.52 6.40
N LYS A 233 43.88 37.85 7.01
CA LYS A 233 44.91 38.48 7.86
C LYS A 233 46.30 38.56 7.21
N GLY A 234 46.46 38.01 6.00
CA GLY A 234 47.64 38.18 5.15
C GLY A 234 47.35 39.17 4.03
#